data_AF-A0A852BYL6-F1
#
_entry.id   AF-A0A852BYL6-F1
#
_cell.length_a   1.000
_cell.length_b   1.000
_cell.length_c   1.000
_cell.angle_alpha   90.00
_cell.angle_beta   90.00
_cell.angle_gamma   90.00
#
_symmetry.space_group_name_H-M   'P 1'
#
loop_
_entity.id
_entity.type
_entity.pdbx_description
1 polymer ?
#
loop_
_entity_poly.entity_id
_entity_poly.type
_entity_poly.pdbx_seq_one_letter_code
_entity_poly.pdbx_strand_id
1 'polypeptide(L)'
;QLTEKLQDAENDSMAKIAELEKQLSQARRELEVLREQLSPPQLPSPPAPQPQDCYRLALERRLVELEEKGLVQILRGPDGDVAIEIVPVVIETPAAPVVTGEPADTAETTAATTAAISGTSTDAPAPDPAPAPPPIPAAPPAPPPPP
;
A
#
# COMPACT_ATOMS: atom_id res chain seq x y z
N GLN A 1 -42.72 42.27 -32.61
CA GLN A 1 -41.30 42.42 -33.00
C GLN A 1 -40.33 41.92 -31.92
N LEU A 2 -40.36 42.40 -30.66
CA LEU A 2 -39.42 41.92 -29.64
C LEU A 2 -39.64 40.44 -29.26
N THR A 3 -40.89 40.03 -29.07
CA THR A 3 -41.24 38.64 -28.74
C THR A 3 -40.91 37.66 -29.86
N GLU A 4 -41.08 38.10 -31.11
CA GLU A 4 -40.74 37.33 -32.32
C GLU A 4 -39.24 37.10 -32.43
N LYS A 5 -38.43 38.16 -32.26
CA LYS A 5 -36.96 38.05 -32.22
C LYS A 5 -36.45 37.17 -31.08
N LEU A 6 -37.13 37.16 -29.94
CA LEU A 6 -36.80 36.29 -28.81
C LEU A 6 -37.05 34.82 -29.19
N GLN A 7 -38.20 34.53 -29.80
CA GLN A 7 -38.57 33.19 -30.23
C GLN A 7 -37.66 32.66 -31.34
N ASP A 8 -37.25 33.52 -32.28
CA ASP A 8 -36.26 33.17 -33.30
C ASP A 8 -34.92 32.78 -32.65
N ALA A 9 -34.45 33.57 -31.68
CA ALA A 9 -33.22 33.27 -30.95
C ALA A 9 -33.30 31.99 -30.11
N GLU A 10 -34.45 31.70 -29.50
CA GLU A 10 -34.71 30.45 -28.78
C GLU A 10 -34.70 29.24 -29.72
N ASN A 11 -35.32 29.36 -30.90
CA ASN A 11 -35.32 28.32 -31.91
C ASN A 11 -33.91 28.06 -32.46
N ASP A 12 -33.14 29.11 -32.73
CA ASP A 12 -31.75 29.01 -33.18
C ASP A 12 -30.88 28.31 -32.12
N SER A 13 -31.08 28.65 -30.84
CA SER A 13 -30.42 27.99 -29.72
C SER A 13 -30.78 26.51 -29.67
N MET A 14 -32.06 26.16 -29.79
CA MET A 14 -32.54 24.78 -29.80
C MET A 14 -31.94 23.98 -30.97
N ALA A 15 -31.92 24.55 -32.17
CA ALA A 15 -31.32 23.94 -33.35
C ALA A 15 -29.81 23.72 -33.15
N LYS A 16 -29.13 24.68 -32.51
CA LYS A 16 -27.71 24.57 -32.20
C LYS A 16 -27.43 23.48 -31.17
N ILE A 17 -28.26 23.36 -30.13
CA ILE A 17 -28.17 22.28 -29.13
C ILE A 17 -28.31 20.92 -29.82
N ALA A 18 -29.35 20.73 -30.64
CA ALA A 18 -29.58 19.46 -31.34
C ALA A 18 -28.42 19.08 -32.28
N GLU A 19 -27.85 20.06 -32.99
CA GLU A 19 -26.67 19.83 -33.84
C GLU A 19 -25.44 19.43 -33.00
N LEU A 20 -25.20 20.08 -31.87
CA LEU A 20 -24.10 19.70 -30.97
C LEU A 20 -24.29 18.31 -30.36
N GLU A 21 -25.51 17.96 -29.95
CA GLU A 21 -25.84 16.63 -29.44
C GLU A 21 -25.62 15.54 -30.49
N LYS A 22 -25.98 15.83 -31.75
CA LYS A 22 -25.71 14.95 -32.88
C LYS A 22 -24.20 14.80 -33.11
N GLN A 23 -23.44 15.89 -33.09
CA GLN A 23 -21.98 15.86 -33.23
C GLN A 23 -21.32 15.05 -32.12
N LEU A 24 -21.74 15.22 -30.86
CA LEU A 24 -21.22 14.43 -29.73
C LEU A 24 -21.57 12.95 -29.86
N SER A 25 -22.80 12.64 -30.29
CA SER A 25 -23.23 11.25 -30.50
C SER A 25 -22.44 10.59 -31.64
N GLN A 26 -22.21 11.34 -32.71
CA GLN A 26 -21.39 10.91 -33.84
C GLN A 26 -19.94 10.68 -33.42
N ALA A 27 -19.32 11.64 -32.73
CA ALA A 27 -17.94 11.53 -32.24
C ALA A 27 -17.77 10.34 -31.28
N ARG A 28 -18.74 10.08 -30.40
CA ARG A 28 -18.74 8.89 -29.54
C ARG A 28 -18.78 7.60 -30.36
N ARG A 29 -19.64 7.53 -31.38
CA ARG A 29 -19.71 6.36 -32.27
C ARG A 29 -18.41 6.15 -33.03
N GLU A 30 -17.81 7.21 -33.56
CA GLU A 30 -16.53 7.13 -34.27
C GLU A 30 -15.39 6.67 -33.35
N LEU A 31 -15.36 7.18 -32.10
CA LEU A 31 -14.41 6.72 -31.10
C LEU A 31 -14.60 5.24 -30.76
N GLU A 32 -15.84 4.76 -30.66
CA GLU A 32 -16.11 3.35 -30.40
C GLU A 32 -15.63 2.46 -31.55
N VAL A 33 -15.90 2.87 -32.80
CA VAL A 33 -15.45 2.17 -34.00
C VAL A 33 -13.91 2.15 -34.11
N LEU A 34 -13.24 3.25 -33.77
CA LEU A 34 -11.77 3.29 -33.75
C LEU A 34 -11.21 2.42 -32.61
N ARG A 35 -11.85 2.42 -31.45
CA ARG A 35 -11.48 1.55 -30.33
C ARG A 35 -11.64 0.10 -30.71
N GLU A 36 -12.72 -0.31 -31.35
CA GLU A 36 -12.92 -1.69 -31.79
C GLU A 36 -11.86 -2.12 -32.81
N GLN A 37 -11.54 -1.26 -33.78
CA GLN A 37 -10.49 -1.54 -34.78
C GLN A 37 -9.08 -1.62 -34.20
N LEU A 38 -8.77 -0.82 -33.18
CA LEU A 38 -7.45 -0.81 -32.54
C LEU A 38 -7.37 -1.80 -31.36
N SER A 39 -8.51 -2.24 -30.84
CA SER A 39 -8.53 -3.19 -29.73
C SER A 39 -8.10 -4.56 -30.24
N PRO A 40 -7.15 -5.22 -29.56
CA PRO A 40 -6.94 -6.64 -29.77
C PRO A 40 -8.25 -7.39 -29.46
N PRO A 41 -8.47 -8.59 -30.05
CA PRO A 41 -9.64 -9.41 -29.71
C PRO A 41 -9.75 -9.49 -28.20
N GLN A 42 -10.94 -9.18 -27.66
CA GLN A 42 -11.22 -9.06 -26.23
C GLN A 42 -10.86 -10.36 -25.50
N LEU A 43 -9.58 -10.51 -25.16
CA LEU A 43 -9.12 -11.45 -24.16
C LEU A 43 -9.75 -11.00 -22.84
N PRO A 44 -10.25 -11.93 -22.02
CA PRO A 44 -10.71 -11.60 -20.68
C PRO A 44 -9.66 -10.72 -20.01
N SER A 45 -10.08 -9.57 -19.45
CA SER A 45 -9.18 -8.75 -18.62
C SER A 45 -8.49 -9.68 -17.63
N PRO A 46 -7.15 -9.66 -17.52
CA PRO A 46 -6.49 -10.43 -16.49
C PRO A 46 -7.11 -10.05 -15.14
N PRO A 47 -7.27 -11.01 -14.21
CA PRO A 47 -7.79 -10.70 -12.89
C PRO A 47 -6.93 -9.59 -12.28
N ALA A 48 -7.58 -8.59 -11.69
CA ALA A 48 -6.86 -7.58 -10.92
C ALA A 48 -5.97 -8.32 -9.89
N PRO A 49 -4.71 -7.88 -9.72
CA PRO A 49 -3.78 -8.57 -8.81
C PRO A 49 -4.43 -8.67 -7.44
N GLN A 50 -4.43 -9.89 -6.87
CA GLN A 50 -5.05 -10.12 -5.58
C GLN A 50 -4.32 -9.26 -4.53
N PRO A 51 -4.98 -8.83 -3.44
CA PRO A 51 -4.30 -8.11 -2.36
C PRO A 51 -3.05 -8.83 -1.84
N GLN A 52 -3.03 -10.16 -1.93
CA GLN A 52 -1.88 -11.01 -1.59
C GLN A 52 -0.69 -10.83 -2.56
N ASP A 53 -0.95 -10.69 -3.86
CA ASP A 53 0.10 -10.46 -4.87
C ASP A 53 0.74 -9.09 -4.67
N CYS A 54 -0.07 -8.08 -4.34
CA CYS A 54 0.41 -6.75 -3.99
C CYS A 54 1.32 -6.78 -2.75
N TYR A 55 0.95 -7.55 -1.72
CA TYR A 55 1.76 -7.71 -0.52
C TYR A 55 3.07 -8.45 -0.83
N ARG A 56 3.02 -9.51 -1.63
CA ARG A 56 4.20 -10.27 -2.06
C ARG A 56 5.20 -9.39 -2.81
N LEU A 57 4.74 -8.62 -3.80
CA LEU A 57 5.60 -7.69 -4.56
C LEU A 57 6.21 -6.60 -3.67
N ALA A 58 5.44 -6.08 -2.70
CA ALA A 58 5.96 -5.12 -1.75
C ALA A 58 7.06 -5.72 -0.87
N LEU A 59 6.90 -6.98 -0.42
CA LEU A 59 7.91 -7.70 0.35
C LEU A 59 9.16 -7.98 -0.48
N GLU A 60 9.00 -8.42 -1.73
CA GLU A 60 10.12 -8.62 -2.67
C GLU A 60 10.92 -7.32 -2.85
N ARG A 61 10.23 -6.18 -3.04
CA ARG A 61 10.87 -4.87 -3.12
C ARG A 61 11.63 -4.51 -1.84
N ARG A 62 11.05 -4.75 -0.66
CA ARG A 62 11.69 -4.47 0.63
C ARG A 62 12.92 -5.34 0.88
N LEU A 63 12.90 -6.60 0.47
CA LEU A 63 14.06 -7.49 0.59
C LEU A 63 15.24 -6.99 -0.25
N VAL A 64 14.98 -6.58 -1.50
CA VAL A 64 16.01 -5.98 -2.36
C VAL A 64 16.57 -4.70 -1.73
N GLU A 65 15.71 -3.81 -1.21
CA GLU A 65 16.17 -2.59 -0.54
C GLU A 65 17.07 -2.87 0.68
N LEU A 66 16.80 -3.94 1.45
CA LEU A 66 17.61 -4.31 2.60
C LEU A 66 18.95 -4.93 2.19
N GLU A 67 18.96 -5.71 1.10
CA GLU A 67 20.16 -6.29 0.52
C GLU A 67 21.08 -5.22 -0.06
N GLU A 68 20.54 -4.25 -0.80
CA GLU A 68 21.28 -3.09 -1.32
C GLU A 68 21.92 -2.24 -0.21
N LYS A 69 21.25 -2.14 0.95
CA LYS A 69 21.79 -1.46 2.13
C LYS A 69 22.84 -2.29 2.88
N GLY A 70 23.07 -3.53 2.46
CA GLY A 70 23.98 -4.46 3.14
C GLY A 70 23.49 -4.85 4.54
N LEU A 71 22.18 -4.76 4.81
CA LEU A 71 21.59 -5.13 6.09
C LEU A 71 21.23 -6.62 6.16
N VAL A 72 20.96 -7.20 4.99
CA VAL A 72 20.71 -8.63 4.84
C VAL A 72 21.43 -9.15 3.62
N GLN A 73 21.72 -10.45 3.60
CA GLN A 73 22.20 -11.15 2.41
C GLN A 73 21.22 -12.27 2.07
N ILE A 74 20.79 -12.33 0.80
CA ILE A 74 19.82 -13.32 0.35
C ILE A 74 20.55 -14.47 -0.35
N LEU A 75 20.56 -15.65 0.28
CA LEU A 75 21.16 -16.85 -0.28
C LEU A 75 20.07 -17.69 -0.96
N ARG A 76 20.18 -17.86 -2.27
CA ARG A 76 19.25 -18.65 -3.08
C ARG A 76 19.79 -20.06 -3.28
N GLY A 77 19.03 -21.05 -2.81
CA GLY A 77 19.35 -22.47 -2.93
C GLY A 77 18.93 -23.08 -4.26
N PRO A 78 19.37 -24.33 -4.55
CA PRO A 78 19.13 -25.02 -5.82
C PRO A 78 17.65 -25.38 -6.07
N ASP A 79 16.85 -25.54 -5.02
CA ASP A 79 15.43 -25.94 -5.10
C ASP A 79 14.45 -24.77 -4.88
N GLY A 80 14.93 -23.53 -4.98
CA GLY A 80 14.12 -22.34 -4.71
C GLY A 80 14.01 -21.99 -3.22
N ASP A 81 14.71 -22.71 -2.36
CA ASP A 81 14.90 -22.32 -0.96
C ASP A 81 15.61 -20.98 -0.86
N VAL A 82 15.17 -20.15 0.09
CA VAL A 82 15.74 -18.81 0.33
C VAL A 82 16.13 -18.70 1.79
N ALA A 83 17.42 -18.47 2.04
CA ALA A 83 17.93 -18.11 3.36
C ALA A 83 18.25 -16.61 3.40
N ILE A 84 17.96 -15.97 4.53
CA ILE A 84 18.23 -14.56 4.76
C ILE A 84 19.19 -14.46 5.95
N GLU A 85 20.40 -13.98 5.68
CA GLU A 85 21.41 -13.73 6.72
C GLU A 85 21.37 -12.25 7.12
N ILE A 86 21.30 -11.96 8.41
CA ILE A 86 21.28 -10.58 8.93
C ILE A 86 22.72 -10.12 9.12
N VAL A 87 23.08 -9.00 8.50
CA VAL A 87 24.42 -8.41 8.61
C VAL A 87 24.45 -7.46 9.82
N PRO A 88 25.35 -7.66 10.78
CA PRO A 88 25.46 -6.77 11.94
C PRO A 88 25.97 -5.39 11.51
N VAL A 89 25.18 -4.35 11.78
CA VAL A 89 25.57 -2.96 11.54
C VAL A 89 26.30 -2.45 12.78
N VAL A 90 27.58 -2.12 12.63
CA VAL A 90 28.33 -1.39 13.66
C VAL A 90 27.88 0.07 13.61
N ILE A 91 26.89 0.42 14.43
CA ILE A 91 26.56 1.82 14.66
C ILE A 91 27.61 2.32 15.66
N GLU A 92 28.62 3.05 15.18
CA GLU A 92 29.50 3.85 16.03
C GLU A 92 28.64 4.92 16.71
N THR A 93 28.02 4.54 17.82
CA THR A 93 27.46 5.50 18.76
C THR A 93 28.69 6.17 19.39
N PRO A 94 28.91 7.49 19.25
CA PRO A 94 30.01 8.15 19.94
C PRO A 94 29.79 7.96 21.44
N ALA A 95 30.56 7.04 22.02
CA ALA A 95 30.54 6.76 23.43
C ALA A 95 31.08 8.00 24.15
N ALA A 96 30.21 8.67 24.91
CA ALA A 96 30.66 9.53 25.99
C ALA A 96 31.43 8.67 27.00
N PRO A 97 32.58 9.12 27.52
CA PRO A 97 33.44 8.28 28.33
C PRO A 97 32.82 8.08 29.73
N VAL A 98 32.46 6.85 30.04
CA VAL A 98 32.24 6.41 31.43
C VAL A 98 33.42 5.54 31.84
N VAL A 99 34.36 6.21 32.51
CA VAL A 99 35.33 5.78 33.52
C VAL A 99 35.22 4.31 33.98
N THR A 100 36.29 3.58 33.67
CA THR A 100 37.10 2.69 34.53
C THR A 100 36.48 1.43 35.16
N GLY A 101 36.98 0.27 34.72
CA GLY A 101 36.94 -0.99 35.49
C GLY A 101 37.34 -2.23 34.69
N GLU A 102 38.65 -2.45 34.48
CA GLU A 102 39.27 -3.77 34.17
C GLU A 102 39.65 -4.46 35.52
N PRO A 103 40.20 -5.71 35.59
CA PRO A 103 40.30 -6.82 34.63
C PRO A 103 39.89 -8.21 35.20
N ALA A 104 39.79 -9.24 34.33
CA ALA A 104 40.38 -10.58 34.58
C ALA A 104 40.13 -11.58 33.43
N ASP A 105 41.19 -11.84 32.67
CA ASP A 105 41.79 -13.13 32.32
C ASP A 105 40.98 -14.45 32.12
N THR A 106 41.29 -15.07 30.96
CA THR A 106 41.74 -16.48 30.79
C THR A 106 40.73 -17.64 30.56
N ALA A 107 40.99 -18.34 29.43
CA ALA A 107 40.83 -19.77 29.11
C ALA A 107 39.46 -20.40 28.70
N GLU A 108 39.41 -20.76 27.41
CA GLU A 108 39.28 -22.13 26.84
C GLU A 108 38.14 -23.10 27.26
N THR A 109 37.58 -23.72 26.20
CA THR A 109 37.15 -25.13 26.10
C THR A 109 35.67 -25.50 26.36
N THR A 110 35.00 -25.81 25.24
CA THR A 110 33.91 -26.78 24.97
C THR A 110 33.00 -27.25 26.12
N ALA A 111 31.68 -27.13 25.93
CA ALA A 111 30.78 -28.24 25.58
C ALA A 111 29.31 -27.88 25.85
N ALA A 112 28.43 -28.46 25.03
CA ALA A 112 26.98 -28.31 25.03
C ALA A 112 26.29 -28.48 26.40
N THR A 113 25.21 -27.72 26.63
CA THR A 113 23.92 -28.21 27.19
C THR A 113 22.97 -27.03 27.44
N THR A 114 21.88 -27.04 26.69
CA THR A 114 20.48 -26.84 27.11
C THR A 114 20.12 -25.79 28.18
N ALA A 115 19.28 -24.85 27.73
CA ALA A 115 18.18 -24.19 28.46
C ALA A 115 18.46 -23.54 29.82
N ALA A 116 18.52 -22.20 29.81
CA ALA A 116 17.89 -21.38 30.85
C ALA A 116 17.66 -19.96 30.29
N ILE A 117 16.47 -19.74 29.74
CA ILE A 117 15.91 -18.39 29.67
C ILE A 117 15.60 -17.94 31.10
N SER A 118 16.33 -16.97 31.64
CA SER A 118 15.83 -16.08 32.69
C SER A 118 16.74 -14.87 32.89
N GLY A 119 16.13 -13.70 32.70
CA GLY A 119 16.38 -12.58 33.60
C GLY A 119 17.20 -11.42 33.07
N THR A 120 16.80 -10.80 31.95
CA THR A 120 17.10 -9.37 31.77
C THR A 120 15.96 -8.56 32.36
N SER A 121 16.15 -8.14 33.61
CA SER A 121 15.44 -6.97 34.14
C SER A 121 15.80 -5.78 33.25
N THR A 122 14.83 -5.31 32.48
CA THR A 122 14.86 -3.96 31.91
C THR A 122 13.50 -3.38 32.16
N ASP A 123 13.47 -2.50 33.16
CA ASP A 123 12.40 -1.56 33.43
C ASP A 123 12.19 -0.74 32.16
N ALA A 124 11.14 -1.06 31.41
CA ALA A 124 10.67 -0.28 30.29
C ALA A 124 9.30 0.29 30.68
N PRO A 125 9.03 1.59 30.47
CA PRO A 125 7.73 2.15 30.76
C PRO A 125 6.68 1.42 29.91
N ALA A 126 5.55 1.09 30.53
CA ALA A 126 4.43 0.44 29.84
C ALA A 126 4.03 1.26 28.60
N PRO A 127 3.71 0.62 27.46
CA PRO A 127 3.21 1.33 26.29
C PRO A 127 1.91 2.05 26.66
N ASP A 128 1.76 3.30 26.20
CA ASP A 128 0.54 4.06 26.41
C ASP A 128 -0.69 3.29 25.88
N PRO A 129 -1.83 3.33 26.60
CA PRO A 129 -3.04 2.67 26.16
C PRO A 129 -3.49 3.26 24.80
N ALA A 130 -3.88 2.37 23.88
CA ALA A 130 -4.34 2.77 22.56
C ALA A 130 -5.53 3.74 22.65
N PRO A 131 -5.61 4.76 21.76
CA PRO A 131 -6.70 5.71 21.75
C PRO A 131 -8.04 4.99 21.51
N ALA A 132 -9.07 5.41 22.25
CA ALA A 132 -10.40 4.84 22.11
C ALA A 132 -10.95 5.02 20.68
N PRO A 133 -11.67 4.03 20.14
CA PRO A 133 -12.27 4.13 18.82
C PRO A 133 -13.29 5.29 18.78
N PRO A 134 -13.46 5.95 17.62
CA PRO A 134 -14.42 7.03 17.47
C PRO A 134 -15.85 6.54 17.72
N PRO A 135 -16.75 7.40 18.25
CA PRO A 135 -18.14 7.05 18.46
C PRO A 135 -18.81 6.71 17.14
N ILE A 136 -19.51 5.57 17.10
CA ILE A 136 -20.30 5.15 15.95
C ILE A 136 -21.52 6.09 15.86
N PRO A 137 -21.84 6.63 14.68
CA PRO A 137 -23.05 7.43 14.50
C PRO A 137 -24.29 6.66 14.93
N ALA A 138 -25.16 7.31 15.71
CA ALA A 138 -26.43 6.72 16.13
C ALA A 138 -27.29 6.37 14.90
N ALA A 139 -27.83 5.15 14.88
CA ALA A 139 -28.76 4.74 13.84
C ALA A 139 -30.00 5.66 13.85
N PRO A 140 -30.56 6.00 12.67
CA PRO A 140 -31.76 6.81 12.60
C PRO A 140 -32.94 6.11 13.32
N PRO A 141 -33.87 6.89 13.90
CA PRO A 141 -35.05 6.34 14.57
C PRO A 141 -35.86 5.50 13.57
N ALA A 142 -36.39 4.38 14.04
CA ALA A 142 -37.25 3.52 13.24
C ALA A 142 -38.49 4.32 12.76
N PRO A 143 -38.96 4.09 11.52
CA PRO A 143 -40.15 4.75 11.01
C PRO A 143 -41.38 4.40 11.87
N PRO A 144 -42.35 5.32 12.01
CA PRO A 144 -43.58 5.04 12.73
C PRO A 144 -44.35 3.89 12.08
N PRO A 145 -45.10 3.09 12.87
CA PRO A 145 -45.94 2.04 12.33
C PRO A 145 -47.04 2.65 11.43
N PRO A 146 -47.44 1.94 10.36
CA PRO A 146 -48.52 2.40 9.48
C PRO A 146 -49.87 2.46 10.23
N PRO A 147 -50.79 3.34 9.78
CA PRO A 147 -52.11 3.54 10.38
C PRO A 147 -53.04 2.32 10.24
#